data_AF-A0AAW2EYY3-F1
#
_entry.id   AF-A0AAW2EYY3-F1
#
_cell.length_a   1.000
_cell.length_b   1.000
_cell.length_c   1.000
_cell.angle_alpha   90.00
_cell.angle_beta   90.00
_cell.angle_gamma   90.00
#
_symmetry.space_group_name_H-M   'P 1'
#
loop_
_entity.id
_entity.type
_entity.pdbx_description
1 polymer ?
#
loop_
_entity_poly.entity_id
_entity_poly.type
_entity_poly.pdbx_seq_one_letter_code
_entity_poly.pdbx_strand_id
1 'polypeptide(L)'
;MEIDPKFTFVPLNAKFYDGINDKDTQEYLRKWGLKGNFVIQNFSFNEPFQQYHKYQLADAFFKDATVTRELLSKQSCAWMKQGIRASSVEIKQVPCSVLSMSFFDKMKNPNNRIVHNSGMICKRYDSQIEDFIVSDNLRGVRCFHLRKKLREFFQIVESLG
;
A
#
# COMPACT_ATOMS: atom_id res chain seq x y z
N MET A 1 -7.48 -23.95 -29.17
CA MET A 1 -8.38 -23.08 -28.38
C MET A 1 -7.79 -23.03 -26.99
N GLU A 2 -7.14 -21.93 -26.62
CA GLU A 2 -6.69 -21.75 -25.24
C GLU A 2 -7.94 -21.41 -24.42
N ILE A 3 -8.29 -22.31 -23.51
CA ILE A 3 -9.40 -22.11 -22.59
C ILE A 3 -8.91 -21.09 -21.57
N ASP A 4 -9.48 -19.89 -21.58
CA ASP A 4 -9.18 -18.90 -20.55
C ASP A 4 -9.45 -19.53 -19.17
N PRO A 5 -8.46 -19.54 -18.26
CA PRO A 5 -8.59 -20.19 -16.97
C PRO A 5 -9.70 -19.52 -16.16
N LYS A 6 -10.69 -20.31 -15.73
CA LYS A 6 -11.78 -19.84 -14.89
C LYS A 6 -11.36 -19.91 -13.42
N PHE A 7 -10.95 -18.77 -12.87
CA PHE A 7 -10.58 -18.67 -11.47
C PHE A 7 -11.84 -18.62 -10.58
N THR A 8 -11.83 -19.41 -9.52
CA THR A 8 -12.79 -19.35 -8.42
C THR A 8 -12.04 -19.05 -7.13
N PHE A 9 -12.47 -18.03 -6.42
CA PHE A 9 -11.79 -17.57 -5.20
C PHE A 9 -12.61 -17.92 -3.97
N VAL A 10 -11.94 -18.41 -2.93
CA VAL A 10 -12.55 -18.73 -1.64
C VAL A 10 -11.81 -17.97 -0.54
N PRO A 11 -12.51 -17.17 0.27
CA PRO A 11 -11.92 -16.51 1.42
C PRO A 11 -11.51 -17.55 2.46
N LEU A 12 -10.30 -17.40 3.01
CA LEU A 12 -9.78 -18.24 4.08
C LEU A 12 -9.73 -17.44 5.38
N ASN A 13 -9.93 -18.15 6.49
CA ASN A 13 -9.82 -17.55 7.81
C ASN A 13 -8.40 -17.01 8.04
N ALA A 14 -8.32 -15.96 8.86
CA ALA A 14 -7.04 -15.37 9.25
C ALA A 14 -6.14 -16.44 9.87
N LYS A 15 -4.95 -16.60 9.29
CA LYS A 15 -3.92 -17.46 9.86
C LYS A 15 -3.14 -16.69 10.90
N PHE A 16 -2.65 -17.41 11.90
CA PHE A 16 -1.68 -16.84 12.83
C PHE A 16 -0.32 -16.77 12.12
N TYR A 17 0.30 -15.59 12.11
CA TYR A 17 1.59 -15.35 11.48
C TYR A 17 2.64 -15.12 12.56
N ASP A 18 3.36 -16.16 12.95
CA ASP A 18 4.32 -16.09 14.05
C ASP A 18 5.37 -14.99 13.83
N GLY A 19 5.89 -14.85 12.61
CA GLY A 19 6.90 -13.82 12.30
C GLY A 19 6.38 -12.37 12.37
N ILE A 20 5.09 -12.15 12.14
CA ILE A 20 4.48 -10.81 12.22
C ILE A 20 4.02 -10.51 13.64
N ASN A 21 3.59 -11.54 14.37
CA ASN A 21 3.06 -11.39 15.72
C ASN A 21 4.14 -11.46 16.82
N ASP A 22 5.39 -11.73 16.43
CA ASP A 22 6.54 -11.62 17.30
C ASP A 22 6.67 -10.22 17.93
N LYS A 23 7.16 -10.16 19.17
CA LYS A 23 7.25 -8.92 19.96
C LYS A 23 8.16 -7.90 19.29
N ASP A 24 9.31 -8.32 18.77
CA ASP A 24 10.28 -7.42 18.15
C ASP A 24 9.71 -6.88 16.85
N THR A 25 9.11 -7.74 16.03
CA THR A 25 8.42 -7.32 14.79
C THR A 25 7.29 -6.33 15.07
N GLN A 26 6.48 -6.56 16.10
CA GLN A 26 5.41 -5.65 16.51
C GLN A 26 5.95 -4.29 16.98
N GLU A 27 7.10 -4.26 17.66
CA GLU A 27 7.76 -3.01 18.04
C GLU A 27 8.24 -2.24 16.81
N TYR A 28 8.86 -2.91 15.85
CA TYR A 28 9.26 -2.28 14.59
C TYR A 28 8.03 -1.75 13.84
N LEU A 29 6.98 -2.55 13.65
CA LEU A 29 5.74 -2.11 13.01
C LEU A 29 5.12 -0.90 13.70
N ARG A 30 5.24 -0.79 15.04
CA ARG A 30 4.82 0.39 15.79
C ARG A 30 5.70 1.61 15.47
N LYS A 31 7.03 1.48 15.43
CA LYS A 31 7.98 2.56 15.08
C LYS A 31 7.68 3.13 13.69
N TRP A 32 7.27 2.28 12.74
CA TRP A 32 6.88 2.67 11.39
C TRP A 32 5.43 3.17 11.26
N GLY A 33 4.65 3.19 12.34
CA GLY A 33 3.23 3.57 12.33
C GLY A 33 2.33 2.59 11.58
N LEU A 34 2.79 1.36 11.36
CA LEU A 34 2.06 0.31 10.63
C LEU A 34 1.13 -0.50 11.54
N LYS A 35 1.36 -0.49 12.86
CA LYS A 35 0.52 -1.21 13.83
C LYS A 35 -0.96 -0.76 13.72
N GLY A 36 -1.86 -1.69 13.40
CA GLY A 36 -3.29 -1.43 13.17
C GLY A 36 -3.63 -0.82 11.79
N ASN A 37 -2.63 -0.42 11.03
CA ASN A 37 -2.77 0.23 9.71
C ASN A 37 -2.54 -0.72 8.53
N PHE A 38 -2.39 -2.03 8.78
CA PHE A 38 -2.44 -3.08 7.76
C PHE A 38 -3.33 -4.24 8.24
N VAL A 39 -3.91 -4.96 7.29
CA VAL A 39 -4.65 -6.20 7.51
C VAL A 39 -4.17 -7.25 6.51
N ILE A 40 -4.10 -8.51 6.94
CA ILE A 40 -3.73 -9.62 6.07
C ILE A 40 -4.98 -10.46 5.84
N GLN A 41 -5.31 -10.67 4.57
CA GLN A 41 -6.45 -11.47 4.14
C GLN A 41 -5.93 -12.60 3.24
N ASN A 42 -6.46 -13.80 3.44
CA ASN A 42 -6.07 -14.99 2.68
C ASN A 42 -7.20 -15.40 1.76
N PHE A 43 -6.85 -15.74 0.52
CA PHE A 43 -7.76 -16.30 -0.47
C PHE A 43 -7.10 -17.50 -1.13
N SER A 44 -7.86 -18.58 -1.33
CA SER A 44 -7.45 -19.72 -2.15
C SER A 44 -8.11 -19.67 -3.52
N PHE A 45 -7.45 -20.25 -4.52
CA PHE A 45 -7.96 -20.42 -5.88
C PHE A 45 -7.69 -21.84 -6.39
N ASN A 46 -8.43 -22.26 -7.42
CA ASN A 46 -8.48 -23.62 -7.95
C ASN A 46 -7.34 -23.99 -8.89
N GLU A 47 -6.79 -23.04 -9.64
CA GLU A 47 -5.83 -23.31 -10.71
C GLU A 47 -4.37 -23.23 -10.23
N PRO A 48 -3.42 -23.98 -10.83
CA PRO A 48 -2.00 -23.82 -10.54
C PRO A 48 -1.50 -22.44 -10.98
N PHE A 49 -0.70 -21.79 -10.13
CA PHE A 49 -0.15 -20.48 -10.45
C PHE A 49 0.92 -20.59 -11.54
N GLN A 50 0.71 -19.86 -12.63
CA GLN A 50 1.66 -19.71 -13.72
C GLN A 50 2.00 -18.24 -13.91
N GLN A 51 3.30 -17.93 -14.00
CA GLN A 51 3.79 -16.54 -14.00
C GLN A 51 3.20 -15.68 -15.12
N TYR A 52 2.89 -16.29 -16.27
CA TYR A 52 2.29 -15.60 -17.41
C TYR A 52 0.83 -15.20 -17.17
N HIS A 53 0.09 -15.95 -16.36
CA HIS A 53 -1.29 -15.65 -15.97
C HIS A 53 -1.40 -14.59 -14.85
N LYS A 54 -0.29 -13.98 -14.40
CA LYS A 54 -0.32 -12.99 -13.31
C LYS A 54 -1.30 -11.83 -13.56
N TYR A 55 -1.44 -11.41 -14.83
CA TYR A 55 -2.35 -10.32 -15.19
C TYR A 55 -3.82 -10.76 -15.14
N GLN A 56 -4.12 -11.92 -15.73
CA GLN A 56 -5.46 -12.50 -15.72
C GLN A 56 -5.92 -12.85 -14.31
N LEU A 57 -5.03 -13.38 -13.47
CA LEU A 57 -5.32 -13.70 -12.07
C LEU A 57 -5.75 -12.45 -11.30
N ALA A 58 -4.99 -11.36 -11.39
CA ALA A 58 -5.32 -10.14 -10.67
C ALA A 58 -6.60 -9.49 -11.22
N ASP A 59 -6.79 -9.49 -12.55
CA ASP A 59 -8.02 -8.99 -13.16
C ASP A 59 -9.25 -9.80 -12.70
N ALA A 60 -9.16 -11.13 -12.72
CA ALA A 60 -10.20 -12.02 -12.23
C ALA A 60 -10.45 -11.85 -10.72
N PHE A 61 -9.41 -11.67 -9.92
CA PHE A 61 -9.51 -11.51 -8.46
C PHE A 61 -10.30 -10.27 -8.08
N PHE A 62 -9.97 -9.10 -8.63
CA PHE A 62 -10.66 -7.85 -8.29
C PHE A 62 -12.04 -7.70 -8.96
N LYS A 63 -12.35 -8.54 -9.97
CA LYS A 63 -13.67 -8.61 -10.61
C LYS A 63 -14.58 -9.68 -10.02
N ASP A 64 -14.06 -10.59 -9.20
CA ASP A 64 -14.83 -11.65 -8.57
C ASP A 64 -15.76 -11.10 -7.48
N ALA A 65 -17.01 -11.55 -7.48
CA ALA A 65 -18.04 -11.06 -6.56
C ALA A 65 -17.79 -11.52 -5.11
N THR A 66 -17.22 -12.72 -4.92
CA THR A 66 -16.91 -13.27 -3.59
C THR A 66 -15.77 -12.49 -2.96
N VAL A 67 -14.69 -12.26 -3.72
CA VAL A 67 -13.56 -11.43 -3.29
C VAL A 67 -14.02 -10.02 -2.98
N THR A 68 -14.76 -9.40 -3.90
CA THR A 68 -15.26 -8.02 -3.74
C THR A 68 -16.07 -7.83 -2.45
N ARG A 69 -16.89 -8.81 -2.08
CA ARG A 69 -17.70 -8.76 -0.86
C ARG A 69 -16.88 -8.92 0.41
N GLU A 70 -15.84 -9.75 0.39
CA GLU A 70 -15.05 -10.07 1.58
C GLU A 70 -13.83 -9.16 1.78
N LEU A 71 -13.31 -8.56 0.70
CA LEU A 71 -12.10 -7.76 0.71
C LEU A 71 -12.29 -6.48 1.54
N LEU A 72 -11.50 -6.38 2.62
CA LEU A 72 -11.42 -5.18 3.44
C LEU A 72 -10.60 -4.09 2.74
N SER A 73 -11.17 -2.90 2.66
CA SER A 73 -10.46 -1.67 2.29
C SER A 73 -10.44 -0.70 3.48
N LYS A 74 -9.37 0.08 3.57
CA LYS A 74 -9.23 1.09 4.62
C LYS A 74 -9.93 2.37 4.21
N GLN A 75 -10.99 2.73 4.93
CA GLN A 75 -11.63 4.04 4.82
C GLN A 75 -11.38 4.84 6.08
N SER A 76 -10.81 6.04 5.93
CA SER A 76 -10.46 6.90 7.05
C SER A 76 -9.64 6.14 8.11
N CYS A 77 -10.27 5.76 9.22
CA CYS A 77 -9.64 5.06 10.35
C CYS A 77 -10.09 3.61 10.54
N ALA A 78 -10.97 3.05 9.68
CA ALA A 78 -11.51 1.70 9.84
C ALA A 78 -11.34 0.82 8.60
N TRP A 79 -11.20 -0.48 8.83
CA TRP A 79 -11.23 -1.51 7.79
C TRP A 79 -12.68 -1.93 7.55
N MET A 80 -13.19 -1.72 6.34
CA MET A 80 -14.57 -2.04 6.00
C MET A 80 -14.65 -2.86 4.72
N LYS A 81 -15.65 -3.73 4.64
CA LYS A 81 -16.00 -4.47 3.42
C LYS A 81 -16.77 -3.54 2.50
N GLN A 82 -16.17 -3.13 1.39
CA GLN A 82 -16.78 -2.15 0.49
C GLN A 82 -17.72 -2.79 -0.53
N GLY A 83 -17.49 -4.03 -0.95
CA GLY A 83 -18.33 -4.65 -1.98
C GLY A 83 -18.22 -3.97 -3.36
N ILE A 84 -17.17 -3.16 -3.59
CA ILE A 84 -16.98 -2.42 -4.85
C ILE A 84 -16.23 -3.31 -5.85
N ARG A 85 -16.90 -3.61 -6.96
CA ARG A 85 -16.30 -4.37 -8.06
C ARG A 85 -15.41 -3.46 -8.89
N ALA A 86 -14.17 -3.86 -9.15
CA ALA A 86 -13.27 -3.08 -9.99
C ALA A 86 -13.76 -3.06 -11.45
N SER A 87 -13.87 -1.87 -12.03
CA SER A 87 -14.16 -1.68 -13.46
C SER A 87 -12.94 -1.94 -14.34
N SER A 88 -11.76 -1.54 -13.85
CA SER A 88 -10.47 -1.74 -14.51
C SER A 88 -9.40 -2.12 -13.49
N VAL A 89 -8.49 -3.00 -13.88
CA VAL A 89 -7.37 -3.47 -13.04
C VAL A 89 -6.07 -3.15 -13.77
N GLU A 90 -5.27 -2.25 -13.20
CA GLU A 90 -3.95 -1.89 -13.72
C GLU A 90 -2.87 -2.53 -12.84
N ILE A 91 -1.97 -3.30 -13.46
CA ILE A 91 -0.84 -3.93 -12.76
C ILE A 91 0.45 -3.24 -13.12
N LYS A 92 1.05 -2.57 -12.13
CA LYS A 92 2.36 -1.93 -12.26
C LYS A 92 3.42 -2.83 -11.66
N GLN A 93 4.42 -3.18 -12.47
CA GLN A 93 5.62 -3.82 -11.94
C GLN A 93 6.39 -2.78 -11.13
N VAL A 94 6.51 -3.02 -9.82
CA VAL A 94 7.39 -2.22 -8.98
C VAL A 94 8.82 -2.65 -9.29
N PRO A 95 9.70 -1.75 -9.76
CA PRO A 95 11.08 -2.09 -10.04
C PRO A 95 11.81 -2.36 -8.72
N CYS A 96 11.95 -3.64 -8.36
CA CYS A 96 12.74 -4.08 -7.21
C CYS A 96 14.26 -4.05 -7.49
N SER A 97 14.69 -3.48 -8.61
CA SER A 97 16.11 -3.35 -9.02
C SER A 97 16.84 -2.21 -8.32
N VAL A 98 16.12 -1.29 -7.66
CA VAL A 98 16.73 -0.21 -6.87
C VAL A 98 17.16 -0.77 -5.52
N LEU A 99 18.24 -1.56 -5.53
CA LEU A 99 18.97 -2.01 -4.34
C LEU A 99 19.93 -0.92 -3.82
N SER A 100 20.15 0.10 -4.64
CA SER A 100 21.06 1.19 -4.32
C SER A 100 20.43 2.17 -3.34
N MET A 101 21.16 2.47 -2.27
CA MET A 101 20.84 3.59 -1.38
C MET A 101 20.86 4.96 -2.09
N SER A 102 21.26 5.03 -3.36
CA SER A 102 21.25 6.27 -4.14
C SER A 102 19.86 6.89 -4.34
N PHE A 103 18.78 6.12 -4.14
CA PHE A 103 17.44 6.69 -4.05
C PHE A 103 17.34 7.75 -2.93
N PHE A 104 18.02 7.51 -1.81
CA PHE A 104 18.07 8.40 -0.66
C PHE A 104 19.01 9.60 -0.86
N ASP A 105 19.85 9.61 -1.90
CA ASP A 105 20.67 10.78 -2.22
C ASP A 105 19.82 11.98 -2.64
N LYS A 106 18.60 11.73 -3.15
CA LYS A 106 17.62 12.80 -3.33
C LYS A 106 17.32 13.54 -2.03
N MET A 107 17.35 12.87 -0.87
CA MET A 107 17.16 13.53 0.44
C MET A 107 18.37 14.39 0.84
N LYS A 108 19.56 14.11 0.31
CA LYS A 108 20.79 14.89 0.56
C LYS A 108 20.91 16.13 -0.32
N ASN A 109 19.96 16.36 -1.23
CA ASN A 109 19.99 17.53 -2.09
C ASN A 109 19.82 18.82 -1.25
N PRO A 110 20.80 19.74 -1.24
CA PRO A 110 20.74 20.94 -0.40
C PRO A 110 19.52 21.83 -0.70
N ASN A 111 18.93 21.74 -1.88
CA ASN A 111 17.75 22.52 -2.29
C ASN A 111 16.46 22.13 -1.55
N ASN A 112 16.31 20.88 -1.10
CA ASN A 112 15.09 20.44 -0.41
C ASN A 112 15.13 20.59 1.11
N ARG A 113 16.31 20.96 1.67
CA ARG A 113 16.53 21.20 3.10
C ARG A 113 16.01 20.07 3.99
N ILE A 114 16.06 18.82 3.52
CA ILE A 114 15.58 17.65 4.29
C ILE A 114 16.62 17.22 5.32
N VAL A 115 17.90 17.25 4.96
CA VAL A 115 19.02 16.93 5.85
C VAL A 115 20.03 18.10 5.89
N HIS A 116 20.67 18.26 7.03
CA HIS A 116 21.84 19.13 7.21
C HIS A 116 23.05 18.52 6.50
N ASN A 117 24.09 19.33 6.29
CA ASN A 117 25.39 18.85 5.78
C ASN A 117 26.02 17.77 6.67
N SER A 118 25.62 17.68 7.95
CA SER A 118 26.00 16.62 8.89
C SER A 118 25.24 15.30 8.69
N GLY A 119 24.25 15.25 7.80
CA GLY A 119 23.37 14.09 7.60
C GLY A 119 22.19 13.98 8.57
N MET A 120 22.09 14.89 9.55
CA MET A 120 20.94 14.95 10.46
C MET A 120 19.71 15.56 9.78
N ILE A 121 18.52 15.04 10.08
CA ILE A 121 17.26 15.59 9.53
C ILE A 121 17.08 17.04 10.03
N CYS A 122 16.86 17.97 9.11
CA CYS A 122 16.54 19.36 9.42
C CYS A 122 15.16 19.44 10.09
N LYS A 123 15.17 19.75 11.38
CA LYS A 123 13.93 20.08 12.09
C LYS A 123 13.43 21.46 11.65
N ARG A 124 12.12 21.60 11.55
CA ARG A 124 11.43 22.87 11.30
C ARG A 124 10.48 23.15 12.46
N TYR A 125 10.03 24.39 12.57
CA TYR A 125 8.96 24.74 13.50
C TYR A 125 7.75 23.83 13.29
N ASP A 126 7.27 23.30 14.40
CA ASP A 126 6.11 22.43 14.50
C ASP A 126 4.92 23.11 13.82
N SER A 127 4.62 22.62 12.63
CA SER A 127 3.50 23.10 11.82
C SER A 127 2.40 22.06 11.97
N GLN A 128 1.27 22.45 12.57
CA GLN A 128 0.11 21.58 12.66
C GLN A 128 -0.62 21.63 11.33
N ILE A 129 -0.68 20.48 10.65
CA ILE A 129 -1.48 20.31 9.43
C ILE A 129 -2.55 19.27 9.80
N GLU A 130 -3.77 19.76 10.04
CA GLU A 130 -4.88 18.95 10.58
C GLU A 130 -4.47 18.30 11.91
N ASP A 131 -4.56 16.97 12.02
CA ASP A 131 -4.21 16.21 13.24
C ASP A 131 -2.73 15.80 13.32
N PHE A 132 -1.89 16.21 12.35
CA PHE A 132 -0.49 15.83 12.28
C PHE A 132 0.46 16.99 12.58
N ILE A 133 1.37 16.77 13.53
CA ILE A 133 2.46 17.70 13.84
C ILE A 133 3.64 17.42 12.89
N VAL A 134 3.88 18.35 11.98
CA VAL A 134 5.03 18.32 11.05
C VAL A 134 6.16 19.16 11.62
N SER A 135 7.16 18.50 12.20
CA SER A 135 8.35 19.18 12.77
C SER A 135 9.67 18.88 12.04
N ASP A 136 9.61 18.30 10.85
CA ASP A 136 10.74 18.26 9.90
C ASP A 136 10.26 18.27 8.44
N ASN A 137 11.16 18.60 7.52
CA ASN A 137 10.86 18.66 6.09
C ASN A 137 10.60 17.27 5.49
N LEU A 138 11.12 16.19 6.09
CA LEU A 138 10.85 14.82 5.63
C LEU A 138 9.39 14.42 5.84
N ARG A 139 8.81 14.73 7.00
CA ARG A 139 7.39 14.55 7.32
C ARG A 139 6.50 15.42 6.45
N GLY A 140 6.95 16.64 6.12
CA GLY A 140 6.29 17.49 5.14
C GLY A 140 6.18 16.81 3.78
N VAL A 141 7.31 16.37 3.20
CA VAL A 141 7.34 15.68 1.89
C VAL A 141 6.47 14.42 1.90
N ARG A 142 6.49 13.65 2.99
CA ARG A 142 5.68 12.43 3.14
C ARG A 142 4.18 12.75 3.19
N CYS A 143 3.77 13.78 3.93
CA CYS A 143 2.38 14.24 3.98
C CYS A 143 1.90 14.71 2.60
N PHE A 144 2.71 15.50 1.88
CA PHE A 144 2.38 15.95 0.52
C PHE A 144 2.36 14.81 -0.50
N HIS A 145 3.29 13.86 -0.42
CA HIS A 145 3.35 12.72 -1.33
C HIS A 145 2.22 11.72 -1.08
N LEU A 146 1.89 11.39 0.18
CA LEU A 146 0.68 10.62 0.49
C LEU A 146 -0.57 11.32 -0.02
N ARG A 147 -0.66 12.65 0.10
CA ARG A 147 -1.78 13.43 -0.45
C ARG A 147 -1.83 13.41 -1.97
N LYS A 148 -0.70 13.49 -2.68
CA LYS A 148 -0.69 13.35 -4.15
C LYS A 148 -1.14 11.97 -4.57
N LYS A 149 -0.59 10.91 -3.94
CA LYS A 149 -1.00 9.54 -4.22
C LYS A 149 -2.48 9.31 -3.88
N LEU A 150 -2.96 9.77 -2.72
CA LEU A 150 -4.36 9.67 -2.32
C LEU A 150 -5.29 10.48 -3.22
N ARG A 151 -4.87 11.66 -3.71
CA ARG A 151 -5.64 12.50 -4.64
C ARG A 151 -5.67 11.92 -6.05
N GLU A 152 -4.57 11.32 -6.51
CA GLU A 152 -4.55 10.51 -7.74
C GLU A 152 -5.46 9.28 -7.61
N PHE A 153 -5.45 8.60 -6.46
CA PHE A 153 -6.40 7.53 -6.15
C PHE A 153 -7.85 8.04 -6.10
N PHE A 154 -8.12 9.27 -5.63
CA PHE A 154 -9.46 9.86 -5.57
C PHE A 154 -9.98 10.32 -6.94
N GLN A 155 -9.14 10.95 -7.77
CA GLN A 155 -9.50 11.37 -9.12
C GLN A 155 -9.78 10.17 -10.04
N ILE A 156 -9.09 9.04 -9.85
CA ILE A 156 -9.42 7.79 -10.55
C ILE A 156 -10.83 7.29 -10.18
N VAL A 157 -11.29 7.53 -8.95
CA VAL A 157 -12.64 7.12 -8.50
C VAL A 157 -13.73 8.06 -9.02
N GLU A 158 -13.49 9.37 -9.11
CA GLU A 158 -14.47 10.32 -9.66
C GLU A 158 -14.60 10.26 -11.19
N SER A 159 -13.58 9.80 -11.91
CA SER A 159 -13.62 9.67 -13.37
C SER A 159 -14.35 8.39 -13.86
N LEU A 160 -14.77 7.55 -12.93
CA LEU A 160 -15.45 6.27 -13.17
C LEU A 160 -16.92 6.27 -12.66
N GLY A 161 -17.44 7.43 -12.28
CA GLY A 161 -18.85 7.66 -11.96
C GLY A 161 -19.66 8.14 -13.16
#